data_AF-A0A6A6YLY5-F1
#
_entry.id   AF-A0A6A6YLY5-F1
#
_cell.length_a   1.000
_cell.length_b   1.000
_cell.length_c   1.000
_cell.angle_alpha   90.00
_cell.angle_beta   90.00
_cell.angle_gamma   90.00
#
_symmetry.space_group_name_H-M   'P 1'
#
loop_
_entity.id
_entity.type
_entity.pdbx_description
1 polymer ?
#
loop_
_entity_poly.entity_id
_entity_poly.type
_entity_poly.pdbx_seq_one_letter_code
_entity_poly.pdbx_strand_id
1 'polypeptide(L)'
;MWRSVLVRGNRHHKEDFFCLYGGSSKGTVVLSNKSKGNSMRKKPSAPGTSSSLAREDAEWIVEDFEENNAEVPLSDLHTITFTSVVTKAALESVGLSGALGIEMK
;
A
#
# COMPACT_ATOMS: atom_id res chain seq x y z
N MET A 1 11.76 7.57 6.97
CA MET A 1 10.40 7.92 6.54
C MET A 1 9.95 6.81 5.60
N TRP A 2 9.19 5.82 6.09
CA TRP A 2 8.75 4.70 5.26
C TRP A 2 7.59 5.08 4.34
N ARG A 3 7.62 4.50 3.13
CA ARG A 3 6.57 4.62 2.11
C ARG A 3 6.11 3.20 1.75
N SER A 4 4.91 2.80 2.18
CA SER A 4 4.26 1.55 1.73
C SER A 4 3.24 1.87 0.63
N VAL A 5 3.05 0.94 -0.30
CA VAL A 5 2.28 1.14 -1.54
C VAL A 5 1.28 -0.02 -1.71
N LEU A 6 0.02 0.18 -1.33
CA LEU A 6 -1.08 -0.74 -1.64
C LEU A 6 -1.73 -0.36 -2.97
N VAL A 7 -1.55 -1.15 -4.03
CA VAL A 7 -2.22 -0.92 -5.32
C VAL A 7 -3.24 -2.01 -5.58
N ARG A 8 -4.53 -1.63 -5.68
CA ARG A 8 -5.54 -2.48 -6.31
C ARG A 8 -5.43 -2.31 -7.83
N GLY A 9 -4.98 -3.36 -8.52
CA GLY A 9 -4.90 -3.38 -9.97
C GLY A 9 -6.27 -3.67 -10.59
N ASN A 10 -6.76 -2.77 -11.45
CA ASN A 10 -7.76 -3.13 -12.46
C ASN A 10 -7.18 -2.84 -13.85
N ARG A 11 -7.45 -3.74 -14.79
CA ARG A 11 -6.73 -4.08 -16.04
C ARG A 11 -6.48 -2.94 -17.04
N HIS A 12 -6.97 -1.73 -16.79
CA HIS A 12 -6.89 -0.58 -17.70
C HIS A 12 -6.45 0.74 -17.07
N HIS A 13 -6.17 0.78 -15.76
CA HIS A 13 -5.84 2.02 -15.06
C HIS A 13 -4.48 1.90 -14.37
N LYS A 14 -3.50 2.65 -14.87
CA LYS A 14 -2.22 2.88 -14.19
C LYS A 14 -2.52 3.65 -12.90
N GLU A 15 -2.63 2.95 -11.79
CA GLU A 15 -2.85 3.53 -10.47
C GLU A 15 -1.51 3.54 -9.72
N ASP A 16 -1.13 4.70 -9.22
CA ASP A 16 -0.06 4.83 -8.23
C ASP A 16 -0.71 5.01 -6.86
N PHE A 17 -0.31 4.20 -5.89
CA PHE A 17 -0.63 4.44 -4.49
C PHE A 17 0.66 4.73 -3.72
N PHE A 18 0.65 5.73 -2.85
CA PHE A 18 1.79 6.00 -1.98
C PHE A 18 1.29 6.36 -0.59
N CYS A 19 1.78 5.64 0.42
CA CYS A 19 1.70 6.06 1.80
C CYS A 19 2.99 6.78 2.21
N LEU A 20 2.86 7.80 3.05
CA LEU A 20 3.95 8.58 3.63
C LEU A 20 3.66 8.73 5.11
N TYR A 21 4.56 8.31 5.99
CA TYR A 21 4.39 8.54 7.42
C TYR A 21 5.15 9.78 7.88
N GLY A 22 4.45 10.71 8.53
CA GLY A 22 5.04 11.88 9.19
C GLY A 22 5.47 11.62 10.63
N GLY A 23 5.15 10.43 11.16
CA GLY A 23 5.41 9.97 12.52
C GLY A 23 4.73 8.62 12.76
N SER A 24 4.76 8.09 13.98
CA SER A 24 4.05 6.85 14.32
C SER A 24 2.52 6.99 14.30
N SER A 25 2.00 8.22 14.45
CA SER A 25 0.56 8.49 14.57
C SER A 25 -0.05 9.29 13.43
N LYS A 26 0.74 9.66 12.40
CA LYS A 26 0.25 10.48 11.28
C LYS A 26 0.82 10.01 9.95
N GLY A 27 -0.03 10.00 8.93
CA GLY A 27 0.35 9.64 7.57
C GLY A 27 -0.25 10.55 6.51
N THR A 28 0.17 10.34 5.27
CA THR A 28 -0.46 10.84 4.06
C THR A 28 -0.59 9.68 3.10
N VAL A 29 -1.80 9.44 2.64
CA VAL A 29 -2.11 8.45 1.61
C VAL A 29 -2.46 9.20 0.33
N VAL A 30 -1.84 8.81 -0.77
CA VAL A 30 -2.11 9.34 -2.11
C VAL A 30 -2.50 8.18 -3.02
N LEU A 31 -3.62 8.33 -3.72
CA LEU A 31 -4.01 7.46 -4.83
C LEU A 31 -4.08 8.31 -6.09
N SER A 32 -3.41 7.89 -7.15
CA SER A 32 -3.35 8.62 -8.42
C SER A 32 -3.66 7.72 -9.59
N ASN A 33 -4.75 8.02 -10.27
CA ASN A 33 -5.08 7.41 -11.55
C ASN A 33 -4.33 8.15 -12.65
N LYS A 34 -3.20 7.60 -13.09
CA LYS A 34 -2.39 8.18 -14.16
C LYS A 34 -3.09 8.18 -15.51
N SER A 35 -3.95 7.20 -15.77
CA SER A 35 -4.69 7.14 -17.03
C SER A 35 -5.76 8.24 -17.17
N LYS A 36 -6.30 8.71 -16.04
CA LYS A 36 -7.31 9.78 -15.99
C LYS A 36 -6.76 11.11 -15.50
N GLY A 37 -5.48 11.15 -15.08
CA GLY A 37 -4.83 12.34 -14.53
C GLY A 37 -5.33 12.78 -13.15
N ASN A 38 -6.19 11.99 -12.49
CA ASN A 38 -6.80 12.37 -11.23
C ASN A 38 -5.99 11.86 -10.03
N SER A 39 -6.04 12.61 -8.92
CA SER A 39 -5.35 12.24 -7.68
C SER A 39 -6.20 12.59 -6.46
N MET A 40 -6.21 11.67 -5.50
CA MET A 40 -6.83 11.82 -4.19
C MET A 40 -5.75 11.76 -3.11
N ARG A 41 -5.92 12.58 -2.06
CA ARG A 41 -5.01 12.64 -0.91
C ARG A 41 -5.81 12.63 0.39
N LYS A 42 -5.41 11.77 1.32
CA LYS A 42 -5.90 11.76 2.71
C LYS A 42 -4.75 11.88 3.69
N LYS A 43 -4.98 12.51 4.83
CA LYS A 43 -4.01 12.64 5.93
C LYS A 43 -4.55 11.95 7.19
N PRO A 44 -4.48 10.62 7.28
CA PRO A 44 -4.97 9.90 8.45
C PRO A 44 -4.13 10.23 9.70
N SER A 45 -4.77 10.13 10.85
CA SER A 45 -4.12 10.17 12.16
C SER A 45 -4.61 8.99 12.98
N ALA A 46 -3.73 8.43 13.81
CA ALA A 46 -4.08 7.35 14.71
C ALA A 46 -5.18 7.81 15.68
N PRO A 47 -6.25 7.02 15.89
CA PRO A 47 -7.32 7.38 16.82
C PRO A 47 -6.88 7.35 18.29
N GLY A 48 -5.77 6.69 18.60
CA GLY A 48 -5.17 6.62 19.93
C GLY A 48 -3.76 6.02 19.88
N THR A 49 -3.09 5.96 21.03
CA THR A 49 -1.70 5.48 21.13
C THR A 49 -1.55 4.02 20.73
N SER A 50 -2.53 3.17 21.03
CA SER A 50 -2.58 1.75 20.65
C SER A 50 -2.68 1.49 19.15
N SER A 51 -3.02 2.51 18.35
CA SER A 51 -3.10 2.43 16.89
C SER A 51 -1.91 3.09 16.19
N SER A 52 -0.85 3.40 16.95
CA SER A 52 0.38 3.94 16.37
C SER A 52 1.12 2.85 15.61
N LEU A 53 1.67 3.18 14.45
CA LEU A 53 2.43 2.24 13.65
C LEU A 53 3.83 2.03 14.26
N ALA A 54 4.25 0.77 14.34
CA ALA A 54 5.63 0.38 14.67
C ALA A 54 6.61 0.84 13.58
N ARG A 55 6.18 0.78 12.31
CA ARG A 55 6.93 1.15 11.09
C ARG A 55 8.08 0.20 10.79
N GLU A 56 7.81 -1.09 10.91
CA GLU A 56 8.76 -2.18 10.70
C GLU A 56 8.65 -2.76 9.29
N ASP A 57 7.42 -2.81 8.76
CA ASP A 57 7.15 -3.43 7.46
C ASP A 57 6.83 -2.41 6.36
N ALA A 58 7.21 -2.78 5.13
CA ALA A 58 6.82 -2.12 3.91
C ALA A 58 6.47 -3.18 2.86
N GLU A 59 5.23 -3.14 2.37
CA GLU A 59 4.66 -4.26 1.64
C GLU A 59 3.96 -3.82 0.36
N TRP A 60 3.84 -4.79 -0.56
CA TRP A 60 3.03 -4.72 -1.78
C TRP A 60 2.20 -5.99 -1.85
N ILE A 61 0.94 -5.85 -1.47
CA ILE A 61 0.06 -7.00 -1.26
C ILE A 61 -1.08 -6.99 -2.28
N VAL A 62 -1.39 -8.19 -2.75
CA VAL A 62 -2.73 -8.53 -3.23
C VAL A 62 -3.38 -9.29 -2.09
N GLU A 63 -4.55 -8.82 -1.65
CA GLU A 63 -5.21 -9.30 -0.44
C GLU A 63 -6.62 -9.76 -0.78
N ASP A 64 -7.02 -10.91 -0.23
CA ASP A 64 -8.42 -11.28 -0.08
C ASP A 64 -8.89 -10.63 1.22
N PHE A 65 -9.73 -9.61 1.09
CA PHE A 65 -10.10 -8.75 2.20
C PHE A 65 -11.41 -9.20 2.81
N GLU A 66 -11.55 -9.02 4.12
CA GLU A 66 -12.79 -9.33 4.83
C GLU A 66 -13.77 -8.15 4.82
N GLU A 67 -15.05 -8.47 4.70
CA GLU A 67 -16.18 -7.57 4.93
C GLU A 67 -17.24 -8.31 5.75
N ASN A 68 -17.77 -7.66 6.80
CA ASN A 68 -18.80 -8.25 7.68
C ASN A 68 -18.39 -9.60 8.31
N ASN A 69 -17.11 -9.76 8.68
CA ASN A 69 -16.53 -10.98 9.25
C ASN A 69 -16.52 -12.19 8.31
N ALA A 70 -16.51 -11.95 7.00
CA ALA A 70 -16.33 -12.99 6.00
C ALA A 70 -15.38 -12.49 4.90
N GLU A 71 -14.61 -13.40 4.33
CA GLU A 71 -13.81 -13.12 3.13
C GLU A 71 -14.74 -12.73 1.97
N VAL A 72 -14.39 -11.65 1.27
CA VAL A 72 -15.11 -11.25 0.07
C VAL A 72 -14.64 -12.14 -1.07
N PRO A 73 -15.54 -12.77 -1.86
CA PRO A 73 -15.12 -13.66 -2.94
C PRO A 73 -14.03 -13.05 -3.83
N LEU A 74 -12.84 -13.65 -3.80
CA LEU A 74 -11.70 -13.18 -4.57
C LEU A 74 -12.03 -13.21 -6.06
N SER A 75 -12.00 -12.03 -6.68
CA SER A 75 -12.18 -11.91 -8.11
C SER A 75 -10.95 -12.43 -8.85
N ASP A 76 -11.13 -12.90 -10.08
CA ASP A 76 -10.00 -13.18 -10.97
C ASP A 76 -9.33 -11.86 -11.40
N LEU A 77 -8.19 -11.56 -10.77
CA LEU A 77 -7.39 -10.36 -11.02
C LEU A 77 -6.39 -10.54 -12.18
N HIS A 78 -6.30 -11.74 -12.77
CA HIS A 78 -5.26 -12.14 -13.71
C HIS A 78 -3.86 -11.89 -13.10
N THR A 79 -3.02 -11.10 -13.77
CA THR A 79 -1.71 -10.70 -13.26
C THR A 79 -1.73 -9.23 -12.86
N ILE A 80 -1.39 -8.97 -11.60
CA ILE A 80 -1.07 -7.63 -11.10
C ILE A 80 0.45 -7.53 -10.97
N THR A 81 1.04 -6.54 -11.60
CA THR A 81 2.47 -6.25 -11.48
C THR A 81 2.66 -4.89 -10.81
N PHE A 82 3.30 -4.88 -9.65
CA PHE A 82 3.79 -3.65 -9.03
C PHE A 82 5.07 -3.21 -9.73
N THR A 83 5.05 -2.03 -10.35
CA THR A 83 6.22 -1.46 -11.06
C THR A 83 6.72 -0.20 -10.38
N SER A 84 7.99 0.18 -10.60
CA SER A 84 8.59 1.42 -10.06
C SER A 84 8.49 1.50 -8.53
N VAL A 85 8.62 0.35 -7.90
CA VAL A 85 8.50 0.18 -6.46
C VAL A 85 9.68 0.88 -5.76
N VAL A 86 9.38 1.74 -4.79
CA VAL A 86 10.37 2.43 -3.97
C VAL A 86 9.95 2.39 -2.51
N THR A 87 10.76 1.74 -1.67
CA THR A 87 10.66 1.82 -0.21
C THR A 87 11.74 2.75 0.32
N LYS A 88 11.42 3.52 1.37
CA LYS A 88 12.39 4.39 2.03
C LYS A 88 12.57 4.06 3.51
N ALA A 89 13.72 3.55 3.92
CA ALA A 89 14.08 3.38 5.32
C ALA A 89 14.82 4.64 5.79
N ALA A 90 14.26 5.41 6.73
CA ALA A 90 14.85 6.71 7.09
C ALA A 90 15.10 7.61 5.86
N LEU A 91 16.35 7.78 5.44
CA LEU A 91 16.80 8.52 4.25
C LEU A 91 17.25 7.63 3.09
N GLU A 92 17.35 6.32 3.31
CA GLU A 92 17.83 5.34 2.34
C GLU A 92 16.68 4.74 1.54
N SER A 93 16.93 4.43 0.27
CA SER A 93 16.01 3.64 -0.53
C SER A 93 16.32 2.17 -0.36
N VAL A 94 15.32 1.38 -0.01
CA VAL A 94 15.42 -0.07 0.08
C VAL A 94 14.65 -0.67 -1.10
N GLY A 95 15.30 -1.55 -1.84
CA GLY A 95 14.70 -2.29 -2.95
C GLY A 95 14.02 -3.57 -2.47
N LEU A 96 13.70 -4.46 -3.41
CA LEU A 96 13.05 -5.76 -3.12
C LEU A 96 14.02 -6.85 -2.63
N SER A 97 15.32 -6.56 -2.58
CA SER A 97 16.31 -7.54 -2.11
C SER A 97 16.06 -7.88 -0.64
N GLY A 98 15.82 -9.15 -0.35
CA GLY A 98 15.47 -9.63 1.00
C GLY A 98 13.98 -9.54 1.35
N ALA A 99 13.12 -9.14 0.42
CA ALA A 99 11.68 -9.17 0.62
C ALA A 99 11.17 -10.63 0.73
N LEU A 100 10.20 -10.86 1.61
CA LEU A 100 9.50 -12.14 1.74
C LEU A 100 8.40 -12.23 0.68
N GLY A 101 8.38 -13.34 -0.07
CA GLY A 101 7.25 -13.69 -0.94
C GLY A 101 6.21 -14.48 -0.15
N ILE A 102 4.97 -14.02 -0.18
CA ILE A 102 3.82 -14.68 0.46
C ILE A 102 2.78 -14.96 -0.63
N GLU A 103 2.26 -16.19 -0.65
CA GLU A 103 1.23 -16.62 -1.59
C GLU A 103 -0.05 -16.99 -0.84
N MET A 104 -1.19 -16.63 -1.44
CA MET A 104 -2.51 -17.03 -0.97
C MET A 104 -2.75 -18.51 -1.30
N LYS A 105 -3.41 -19.23 -0.40
CA LYS A 105 -3.68 -20.67 -0.53
C LYS A 105 -5.14 -20.96 -0.80
#